data_AF-A0AB34VEF7-F1
#
_entry.id   AF-A0AB34VEF7-F1
#
_cell.length_a   1.000
_cell.length_b   1.000
_cell.length_c   1.000
_cell.angle_alpha   90.00
_cell.angle_beta   90.00
_cell.angle_gamma   90.00
#
_symmetry.space_group_name_H-M   'P 1'
#
loop_
_entity.id
_entity.type
_entity.pdbx_description
1 polymer ?
#
loop_
_entity_poly.entity_id
_entity_poly.type
_entity_poly.pdbx_seq_one_letter_code
_entity_poly.pdbx_strand_id
1 'polypeptide(L)'
;MNTHNVKTAASESTETRVKQNFDGQLPVRTNRLVTLAQLEGNLMMYRALAALDLLGPDHLDDLLSDVRYAAERITTMLDEGDIATPFAHELATSVRSLITETVPPEEGDWVDVPDLPGLPWLQENAPLQREALRQSFIEAARPFGLTVSGRMEFPDDDFYPGTYWCDAEVSLGRADSLPEAMELLVKASLSGDWKQEEHGGYGFEPHIATITDIARRVVLRGNARTLEWAAPETDPAAFERIAAKKQALREQAAYEASWDSHATARQLRLEADMLDVSSVHAVWLNHPHVAEALREYQHPSTRLDETEIVEGMEF
;
A
#
# COMPACT_ATOMS: atom_id res chain seq x y z
N MET A 1 -40.26 -22.44 14.41
CA MET A 1 -39.41 -22.57 13.21
C MET A 1 -39.38 -21.22 12.53
N ASN A 2 -38.38 -20.39 12.82
CA ASN A 2 -38.16 -19.11 12.14
C ASN A 2 -36.96 -19.28 11.21
N THR A 3 -37.22 -19.40 9.92
CA THR A 3 -36.20 -19.38 8.88
C THR A 3 -35.77 -17.94 8.65
N HIS A 4 -34.62 -17.57 9.21
CA HIS A 4 -33.95 -16.34 8.78
C HIS A 4 -33.42 -16.54 7.37
N ASN A 5 -34.08 -15.86 6.43
CA ASN A 5 -33.62 -15.65 5.07
C ASN A 5 -32.35 -14.81 5.12
N VAL A 6 -31.19 -15.47 5.20
CA VAL A 6 -29.90 -14.83 4.90
C VAL A 6 -29.92 -14.54 3.41
N LYS A 7 -30.23 -13.28 3.05
CA LYS A 7 -29.93 -12.77 1.72
C LYS A 7 -28.42 -12.83 1.56
N THR A 8 -27.94 -13.88 0.91
CA THR A 8 -26.60 -13.92 0.33
C THR A 8 -26.54 -12.78 -0.68
N ALA A 9 -25.95 -11.65 -0.30
CA ALA A 9 -25.57 -10.63 -1.26
C ALA A 9 -24.61 -11.33 -2.24
N ALA A 10 -25.02 -11.46 -3.50
CA ALA A 10 -24.14 -11.94 -4.55
C ALA A 10 -22.89 -11.06 -4.50
N SER A 11 -21.75 -11.67 -4.16
CA SER A 11 -20.46 -11.02 -4.13
C SER A 11 -20.18 -10.51 -5.55
N GLU A 12 -20.27 -9.20 -5.71
CA GLU A 12 -19.96 -8.48 -6.94
C GLU A 12 -18.60 -8.92 -7.50
N SER A 13 -18.54 -9.23 -8.79
CA SER A 13 -17.31 -9.71 -9.43
C SER A 13 -16.25 -8.60 -9.53
N THR A 14 -14.97 -9.00 -9.55
CA THR A 14 -13.82 -8.10 -9.75
C THR A 14 -14.01 -7.24 -11.01
N GLU A 15 -14.50 -7.81 -12.10
CA GLU A 15 -14.81 -7.11 -13.36
C GLU A 15 -15.84 -5.97 -13.17
N THR A 16 -16.90 -6.23 -12.40
CA THR A 16 -17.96 -5.24 -12.16
C THR A 16 -17.44 -4.06 -11.34
N ARG A 17 -16.59 -4.32 -10.34
CA ARG A 17 -15.93 -3.29 -9.51
C ARG A 17 -14.96 -2.43 -10.31
N VAL A 18 -14.14 -3.05 -11.15
CA VAL A 18 -13.19 -2.36 -12.02
C VAL A 18 -13.92 -1.41 -12.96
N LYS A 19 -15.03 -1.88 -13.55
CA LYS A 19 -15.87 -1.06 -14.41
C LYS A 19 -16.46 0.15 -13.66
N GLN A 20 -17.03 -0.05 -12.47
CA GLN A 20 -17.56 1.05 -11.67
C GLN A 20 -16.50 2.08 -11.28
N ASN A 21 -15.29 1.63 -10.89
CA ASN A 21 -14.18 2.52 -10.57
C ASN A 21 -13.74 3.33 -11.80
N PHE A 22 -13.68 2.70 -12.98
CA PHE A 22 -13.33 3.39 -14.22
C PHE A 22 -14.41 4.39 -14.66
N ASP A 23 -15.70 4.04 -14.49
CA ASP A 23 -16.80 4.98 -14.70
C ASP A 23 -16.69 6.20 -13.75
N GLY A 24 -16.21 5.98 -12.52
CA GLY A 24 -15.88 7.04 -11.56
C GLY A 24 -14.65 7.88 -11.93
N GLN A 25 -13.75 7.41 -12.80
CA GLN A 25 -12.58 8.18 -13.21
C GLN A 25 -12.92 9.36 -14.11
N LEU A 26 -13.95 9.26 -14.94
CA LEU A 26 -14.35 10.36 -15.83
C LEU A 26 -14.69 11.66 -15.07
N PRO A 27 -15.53 11.65 -14.01
CA PRO A 27 -15.77 12.84 -13.21
C PRO A 27 -14.54 13.28 -12.41
N VAL A 28 -13.69 12.35 -11.95
CA VAL A 28 -12.43 12.69 -11.24
C VAL A 28 -11.48 13.47 -12.15
N ARG A 29 -11.24 12.99 -13.38
CA ARG A 29 -10.44 13.69 -14.39
C ARG A 29 -10.96 15.10 -14.66
N THR A 30 -12.28 15.21 -14.82
CA THR A 30 -12.94 16.50 -15.04
C THR A 30 -12.72 17.44 -13.85
N ASN A 31 -12.85 16.92 -12.62
CA ASN A 31 -12.62 17.69 -11.40
C ASN A 31 -11.16 18.16 -11.27
N ARG A 32 -10.18 17.33 -11.65
CA ARG A 32 -8.76 17.74 -11.68
C ARG A 32 -8.51 18.89 -12.65
N LEU A 33 -9.09 18.84 -13.85
CA LEU A 33 -8.99 19.95 -14.82
C LEU A 33 -9.62 21.24 -14.28
N VAL A 34 -10.78 21.15 -13.63
CA VAL A 34 -11.43 22.31 -12.99
C VAL A 34 -10.56 22.87 -11.86
N THR A 35 -10.01 22.00 -11.03
CA THR A 35 -9.11 22.38 -9.94
C THR A 35 -7.86 23.08 -10.49
N LEU A 36 -7.26 22.54 -11.55
CA LEU A 36 -6.08 23.12 -12.18
C LEU A 36 -6.38 24.50 -12.80
N ALA A 37 -7.57 24.69 -13.39
CA ALA A 37 -8.01 25.99 -13.88
C ALA A 37 -8.28 27.01 -12.74
N GLN A 38 -8.75 26.56 -11.58
CA GLN A 38 -8.86 27.42 -10.40
C GLN A 38 -7.48 27.86 -9.90
N LEU A 39 -6.53 26.92 -9.84
CA LEU A 39 -5.16 27.21 -9.44
C LEU A 39 -4.46 28.16 -10.42
N GLU A 40 -4.69 28.00 -11.72
CA GLU A 40 -4.24 28.97 -12.74
C GLU A 40 -4.73 30.39 -12.40
N GLY A 41 -6.03 30.54 -12.10
CA GLY A 41 -6.61 31.82 -11.71
C GLY A 41 -6.00 32.40 -10.43
N ASN A 42 -5.76 31.57 -9.41
CA ASN A 42 -5.10 31.99 -8.18
C ASN A 42 -3.67 32.47 -8.45
N LEU A 43 -2.90 31.73 -9.26
CA LEU A 43 -1.53 32.10 -9.62
C LEU A 43 -1.48 33.41 -10.43
N MET A 44 -2.44 33.62 -11.34
CA MET A 44 -2.58 34.91 -12.03
C MET A 44 -2.86 36.06 -11.06
N MET A 45 -3.68 35.83 -10.03
CA MET A 45 -3.94 36.80 -8.96
C MET A 45 -2.67 37.09 -8.15
N TYR A 46 -1.94 36.08 -7.68
CA TYR A 46 -0.70 36.27 -6.93
C TYR A 46 0.35 37.03 -7.77
N ARG A 47 0.48 36.70 -9.06
CA ARG A 47 1.33 37.45 -10.00
C ARG A 47 0.95 38.92 -10.06
N ALA A 48 -0.33 39.23 -10.14
CA ALA A 48 -0.81 40.61 -10.19
C ALA A 48 -0.56 41.34 -8.86
N LEU A 49 -0.76 40.68 -7.72
CA LEU A 49 -0.46 41.25 -6.40
C LEU A 49 1.04 41.52 -6.24
N ALA A 50 1.90 40.59 -6.67
CA ALA A 50 3.34 40.77 -6.67
C ALA A 50 3.77 41.95 -7.55
N ALA A 51 3.18 42.10 -8.74
CA ALA A 51 3.45 43.23 -9.64
C ALA A 51 3.03 44.60 -9.05
N LEU A 52 2.11 44.61 -8.09
CA LEU A 52 1.64 45.81 -7.38
C LEU A 52 2.32 46.02 -6.03
N ASP A 53 3.28 45.18 -5.64
CA ASP A 53 3.93 45.18 -4.32
C ASP A 53 2.93 45.03 -3.15
N LEU A 54 1.88 44.24 -3.38
CA LEU A 54 0.81 43.95 -2.42
C LEU A 54 0.87 42.52 -1.86
N LEU A 55 1.92 41.76 -2.19
CA LEU A 55 2.11 40.40 -1.70
C LEU A 55 2.62 40.43 -0.25
N GLY A 56 1.70 40.40 0.70
CA GLY A 56 2.01 40.28 2.13
C GLY A 56 2.41 38.85 2.53
N PRO A 57 2.89 38.65 3.77
CA PRO A 57 3.33 37.35 4.27
C PRO A 57 2.21 36.29 4.30
N ASP A 58 0.96 36.69 4.60
CA ASP A 58 -0.19 35.77 4.56
C ASP A 58 -0.45 35.25 3.12
N HIS A 59 -0.22 36.09 2.11
CA HIS A 59 -0.35 35.70 0.71
C HIS A 59 0.79 34.80 0.21
N LEU A 60 1.94 34.83 0.88
CA LEU A 60 3.08 33.98 0.53
C LEU A 60 2.82 32.52 0.94
N ASP A 61 2.26 32.29 2.14
CA ASP A 61 1.92 30.92 2.60
C ASP A 61 0.79 30.31 1.75
N ASP A 62 -0.23 31.11 1.43
CA ASP A 62 -1.31 30.71 0.51
C ASP A 62 -0.76 30.40 -0.90
N LEU A 63 0.14 31.24 -1.42
CA LEU A 63 0.82 31.01 -2.71
C LEU A 63 1.59 29.69 -2.69
N LEU A 64 2.44 29.45 -1.67
CA LEU A 64 3.25 28.24 -1.60
C LEU A 64 2.39 26.98 -1.46
N SER A 65 1.27 27.08 -0.73
CA SER A 65 0.29 26.00 -0.63
C SER A 65 -0.37 25.69 -1.98
N ASP A 66 -0.84 26.72 -2.69
CA ASP A 66 -1.44 26.57 -4.02
C ASP A 66 -0.45 26.04 -5.06
N VAL A 67 0.81 26.47 -4.98
CA VAL A 67 1.91 26.01 -5.85
C VAL A 67 2.20 24.53 -5.63
N ARG A 68 2.35 24.09 -4.37
CA ARG A 68 2.57 22.67 -4.04
C ARG A 68 1.40 21.81 -4.52
N TYR A 69 0.18 22.29 -4.28
CA TYR A 69 -1.01 21.59 -4.72
C TYR A 69 -1.12 21.52 -6.25
N ALA A 70 -0.77 22.59 -6.97
CA ALA A 70 -0.70 22.60 -8.43
C ALA A 70 0.33 21.60 -8.97
N ALA A 71 1.53 21.55 -8.36
CA ALA A 71 2.57 20.59 -8.74
C ALA A 71 2.10 19.13 -8.54
N GLU A 72 1.56 18.80 -7.36
CA GLU A 72 0.99 17.47 -7.06
C GLU A 72 -0.11 17.08 -8.06
N ARG A 73 -0.97 18.05 -8.43
CA ARG A 73 -2.03 17.83 -9.41
C ARG A 73 -1.49 17.57 -10.81
N ILE A 74 -0.48 18.32 -11.25
CA ILE A 74 0.16 18.08 -12.55
C ILE A 74 0.83 16.70 -12.56
N THR A 75 1.57 16.32 -11.51
CA THR A 75 2.20 14.99 -11.38
C THR A 75 1.16 13.89 -11.48
N THR A 76 0.07 13.97 -10.69
CA THR A 76 -1.03 12.99 -10.75
C THR A 76 -1.62 12.89 -12.16
N MET A 77 -1.87 14.04 -12.79
CA MET A 77 -2.46 14.08 -14.13
C MET A 77 -1.49 13.58 -15.22
N LEU A 78 -0.17 13.71 -15.02
CA LEU A 78 0.86 13.09 -15.86
C LEU A 78 0.80 11.57 -15.71
N ASP A 79 0.85 11.06 -14.48
CA ASP A 79 0.89 9.62 -14.19
C ASP A 79 -0.36 8.89 -14.69
N GLU A 80 -1.51 9.57 -14.68
CA GLU A 80 -2.80 9.00 -15.13
C GLU A 80 -3.12 9.24 -16.62
N GLY A 81 -2.25 9.98 -17.33
CA GLY A 81 -2.42 10.30 -18.75
C GLY A 81 -3.57 11.28 -19.02
N ASP A 82 -3.85 12.19 -18.11
CA ASP A 82 -4.94 13.17 -18.20
C ASP A 82 -4.57 14.41 -19.04
N ILE A 83 -3.27 14.71 -19.19
CA ILE A 83 -2.75 15.91 -19.89
C ILE A 83 -2.63 15.71 -21.42
N ALA A 84 -2.99 14.54 -21.95
CA ALA A 84 -2.80 14.21 -23.38
C ALA A 84 -3.71 14.97 -24.37
N THR A 85 -4.61 15.84 -23.90
CA THR A 85 -5.43 16.68 -24.77
C THR A 85 -4.79 18.06 -24.94
N PRO A 86 -4.98 18.74 -26.10
CA PRO A 86 -4.42 20.08 -26.32
C PRO A 86 -4.80 21.06 -25.20
N PHE A 87 -6.07 21.07 -24.80
CA PHE A 87 -6.55 21.95 -23.73
C PHE A 87 -5.88 21.66 -22.37
N ALA A 88 -5.80 20.39 -21.97
CA ALA A 88 -5.18 20.03 -20.70
C ALA A 88 -3.67 20.32 -20.70
N HIS A 89 -3.00 20.13 -21.83
CA HIS A 89 -1.58 20.45 -22.01
C HIS A 89 -1.31 21.95 -21.95
N GLU A 90 -2.12 22.77 -22.62
CA GLU A 90 -2.03 24.22 -22.53
C GLU A 90 -2.24 24.72 -21.10
N LEU A 91 -3.27 24.21 -20.41
CA LEU A 91 -3.55 24.56 -19.03
C LEU A 91 -2.41 24.19 -18.07
N ALA A 92 -1.89 22.97 -18.16
CA ALA A 92 -0.76 22.53 -17.33
C ALA A 92 0.51 23.36 -17.63
N THR A 93 0.75 23.69 -18.90
CA THR A 93 1.88 24.52 -19.31
C THR A 93 1.74 25.95 -18.78
N SER A 94 0.53 26.51 -18.82
CA SER A 94 0.22 27.84 -18.27
C SER A 94 0.47 27.89 -16.76
N VAL A 95 -0.09 26.92 -16.01
CA VAL A 95 0.11 26.81 -14.57
C VAL A 95 1.59 26.68 -14.21
N ARG A 96 2.33 25.78 -14.86
CA ARG A 96 3.78 25.63 -14.63
C ARG A 96 4.54 26.92 -14.89
N SER A 97 4.22 27.62 -15.98
CA SER A 97 4.85 28.91 -16.30
C SER A 97 4.54 29.96 -15.23
N LEU A 98 3.30 30.02 -14.76
CA LEU A 98 2.90 30.94 -13.69
C LEU A 98 3.60 30.62 -12.38
N ILE A 99 3.78 29.34 -12.02
CA ILE A 99 4.56 28.96 -10.83
C ILE A 99 5.99 29.51 -10.94
N THR A 100 6.66 29.29 -12.07
CA THR A 100 8.03 29.79 -12.30
C THR A 100 8.13 31.31 -12.23
N GLU A 101 7.07 32.02 -12.65
CA GLU A 101 7.05 33.49 -12.64
C GLU A 101 6.64 34.10 -11.28
N THR A 102 5.93 33.36 -10.43
CA THR A 102 5.36 33.86 -9.17
C THR A 102 6.15 33.48 -7.94
N VAL A 103 6.81 32.33 -7.93
CA VAL A 103 7.58 31.85 -6.78
C VAL A 103 8.90 32.63 -6.69
N PRO A 104 9.22 33.25 -5.54
CA PRO A 104 10.50 33.90 -5.33
C PRO A 104 11.67 32.91 -5.49
N PRO A 105 12.82 33.33 -6.04
CA PRO A 105 13.97 32.45 -6.26
C PRO A 105 14.48 31.75 -4.99
N GLU A 106 14.33 32.40 -3.83
CA GLU A 106 14.74 31.89 -2.51
C GLU A 106 13.90 30.68 -2.04
N GLU A 107 12.66 30.58 -2.53
CA GLU A 107 11.71 29.50 -2.21
C GLU A 107 11.64 28.45 -3.33
N GLY A 108 12.26 28.71 -4.48
CA GLY A 108 12.17 27.85 -5.67
C GLY A 108 12.74 26.44 -5.47
N ASP A 109 13.78 26.30 -4.63
CA ASP A 109 14.39 25.01 -4.30
C ASP A 109 13.45 24.08 -3.50
N TRP A 110 12.39 24.62 -2.88
CA TRP A 110 11.40 23.85 -2.12
C TRP A 110 10.19 23.43 -2.94
N VAL A 111 10.12 23.81 -4.22
CA VAL A 111 8.98 23.52 -5.10
C VAL A 111 9.42 22.54 -6.19
N ASP A 112 9.09 21.26 -5.99
CA ASP A 112 9.29 20.21 -7.00
C ASP A 112 8.16 20.25 -8.03
N VAL A 113 8.28 21.10 -9.06
CA VAL A 113 7.34 21.15 -10.18
C VAL A 113 7.76 20.13 -11.24
N PRO A 114 6.88 19.19 -11.63
CA PRO A 114 7.25 18.19 -12.64
C PRO A 114 7.51 18.84 -14.01
N ASP A 115 8.48 18.30 -14.73
CA ASP A 115 8.67 18.65 -16.13
C ASP A 115 7.51 18.15 -16.98
N LEU A 116 7.03 19.02 -17.88
CA LEU A 116 5.96 18.67 -18.83
C LEU A 116 6.55 18.24 -20.17
N PRO A 117 6.38 16.97 -20.57
CA PRO A 117 6.77 16.51 -21.91
C PRO A 117 5.95 17.19 -23.01
N GLY A 118 6.44 17.09 -24.24
CA GLY A 118 5.69 17.57 -25.40
C GLY A 118 4.38 16.81 -25.61
N LEU A 119 3.35 17.50 -26.10
CA LEU A 119 2.04 16.92 -26.38
C LEU A 119 2.08 15.63 -27.21
N PRO A 120 2.92 15.49 -28.27
CA PRO A 120 3.00 14.23 -29.03
C PRO A 120 3.42 13.04 -28.16
N TRP A 121 4.40 13.24 -27.27
CA TRP A 121 4.86 12.19 -26.35
C TRP A 121 3.76 11.80 -25.36
N LEU A 122 3.04 12.79 -24.81
CA LEU A 122 1.93 12.55 -23.89
C LEU A 122 0.79 11.78 -24.56
N GLN A 123 0.48 12.07 -25.83
CA GLN A 123 -0.55 11.37 -26.59
C GLN A 123 -0.17 9.91 -26.85
N GLU A 124 1.10 9.65 -27.12
CA GLU A 124 1.63 8.30 -27.33
C GLU A 124 1.62 7.47 -26.04
N ASN A 125 1.94 8.07 -24.89
CA ASN A 125 2.10 7.36 -23.61
C ASN A 125 0.81 7.28 -22.79
N ALA A 126 -0.17 8.17 -23.01
CA ALA A 126 -1.41 8.18 -22.25
C ALA A 126 -2.20 6.85 -22.26
N PRO A 127 -2.26 6.07 -23.36
CA PRO A 127 -2.87 4.74 -23.32
C PRO A 127 -2.20 3.79 -22.32
N LEU A 128 -0.87 3.82 -22.23
CA LEU A 128 -0.10 2.99 -21.30
C LEU A 128 -0.35 3.41 -19.85
N GLN A 129 -0.32 4.71 -19.57
CA GLN A 129 -0.61 5.27 -18.25
C GLN A 129 -2.03 4.93 -17.77
N ARG A 130 -3.01 5.07 -18.66
CA ARG A 130 -4.40 4.72 -18.37
C ARG A 130 -4.59 3.22 -18.15
N GLU A 131 -3.85 2.38 -18.86
CA GLU A 131 -3.89 0.93 -18.65
C GLU A 131 -3.20 0.53 -17.34
N ALA A 132 -2.08 1.17 -16.98
CA ALA A 132 -1.45 0.99 -15.68
C ALA A 132 -2.40 1.36 -14.53
N LEU A 133 -3.10 2.49 -14.66
CA LEU A 133 -4.15 2.91 -13.72
C LEU A 133 -5.32 1.90 -13.69
N ARG A 134 -5.73 1.38 -14.85
CA ARG A 134 -6.75 0.33 -14.90
C ARG A 134 -6.29 -0.91 -14.16
N GLN A 135 -5.04 -1.32 -14.34
CA GLN A 135 -4.47 -2.49 -13.69
C GLN A 135 -4.37 -2.30 -12.18
N SER A 136 -4.07 -1.08 -11.70
CA SER A 136 -4.09 -0.79 -10.26
C SER A 136 -5.49 -0.91 -9.68
N PHE A 137 -6.55 -0.55 -10.42
CA PHE A 137 -7.92 -0.81 -9.98
C PHE A 137 -8.30 -2.29 -10.00
N ILE A 138 -7.83 -3.06 -10.99
CA ILE A 138 -8.01 -4.52 -11.03
C ILE A 138 -7.39 -5.13 -9.79
N GLU A 139 -6.13 -4.79 -9.51
CA GLU A 139 -5.41 -5.25 -8.33
C GLU A 139 -6.13 -4.83 -7.04
N ALA A 140 -6.53 -3.56 -6.91
CA ALA A 140 -7.22 -3.05 -5.72
C ALA A 140 -8.60 -3.68 -5.49
N ALA A 141 -9.29 -4.11 -6.56
CA ALA A 141 -10.61 -4.74 -6.50
C ALA A 141 -10.56 -6.20 -6.06
N ARG A 142 -9.38 -6.83 -6.09
CA ARG A 142 -9.19 -8.21 -5.64
C ARG A 142 -9.53 -8.35 -4.15
N PRO A 143 -10.32 -9.36 -3.77
CA PRO A 143 -10.94 -9.48 -2.45
C PRO A 143 -9.94 -9.60 -1.30
N PHE A 144 -8.79 -10.27 -1.50
CA PHE A 144 -7.87 -10.60 -0.41
C PHE A 144 -6.56 -9.85 -0.54
N GLY A 145 -6.19 -9.03 0.44
CA GLY A 145 -4.88 -8.37 0.49
C GLY A 145 -3.92 -9.09 1.43
N LEU A 146 -2.65 -9.22 1.04
CA LEU A 146 -1.60 -9.78 1.88
C LEU A 146 -0.65 -8.68 2.37
N THR A 147 -0.52 -8.60 3.68
CA THR A 147 0.40 -7.71 4.39
C THR A 147 1.32 -8.52 5.27
N VAL A 148 2.59 -8.13 5.37
CA VAL A 148 3.58 -8.81 6.20
C VAL A 148 4.21 -7.78 7.13
N SER A 149 4.02 -7.99 8.41
CA SER A 149 4.69 -7.23 9.46
C SER A 149 6.03 -7.87 9.78
N GLY A 150 7.02 -7.05 10.04
CA GLY A 150 8.39 -7.47 10.27
C GLY A 150 9.27 -6.30 10.70
N ARG A 151 10.58 -6.44 10.48
CA ARG A 151 11.53 -5.35 10.68
C ARG A 151 12.23 -5.02 9.38
N MET A 152 12.41 -3.74 9.12
CA MET A 152 13.11 -3.25 7.94
C MET A 152 14.37 -2.50 8.34
N GLU A 153 15.43 -2.76 7.59
CA GLU A 153 16.72 -2.07 7.71
C GLU A 153 16.72 -0.83 6.82
N PHE A 154 17.06 0.31 7.39
CA PHE A 154 17.18 1.58 6.69
C PHE A 154 18.61 2.12 6.75
N PRO A 155 19.05 2.89 5.75
CA PRO A 155 20.26 3.70 5.88
C PRO A 155 20.09 4.68 7.04
N ASP A 156 21.15 4.85 7.81
CA ASP A 156 21.24 5.96 8.75
C ASP A 156 21.51 7.26 7.98
N ASP A 157 20.82 8.34 8.33
CA ASP A 157 20.98 9.66 7.69
C ASP A 157 22.24 10.39 8.18
N ASP A 158 23.00 9.78 9.10
CA ASP A 158 24.19 10.33 9.71
C ASP A 158 25.42 10.36 8.76
N PHE A 159 26.33 11.30 9.02
CA PHE A 159 27.60 11.46 8.29
C PHE A 159 28.48 10.19 8.26
N TYR A 160 28.25 9.25 9.17
CA TYR A 160 28.88 7.93 9.19
C TYR A 160 27.87 6.89 8.71
N PRO A 161 28.16 6.13 7.63
CA PRO A 161 27.22 5.17 7.08
C PRO A 161 27.00 4.02 8.08
N GLY A 162 25.85 4.06 8.75
CA GLY A 162 25.29 2.99 9.55
C GLY A 162 23.97 2.50 8.95
N THR A 163 23.40 1.46 9.56
CA THR A 163 22.02 1.06 9.30
C THR A 163 21.28 0.91 10.62
N TYR A 164 19.98 1.18 10.60
CA TYR A 164 19.12 0.95 11.75
C TYR A 164 17.91 0.11 11.36
N TRP A 165 17.37 -0.62 12.33
CA TRP A 165 16.25 -1.53 12.11
C TRP A 165 15.03 -1.06 12.88
N CYS A 166 13.91 -0.81 12.20
CA CYS A 166 12.63 -0.46 12.82
C CYS A 166 11.52 -1.44 12.40
N ASP A 167 10.40 -1.40 13.11
CA ASP A 167 9.23 -2.22 12.79
C ASP A 167 8.54 -1.64 11.55
N ALA A 168 8.20 -2.51 10.59
CA ALA A 168 7.65 -2.12 9.31
C ALA A 168 6.58 -3.12 8.84
N GLU A 169 5.69 -2.64 7.97
CA GLU A 169 4.67 -3.44 7.31
C GLU A 169 4.80 -3.28 5.80
N VAL A 170 4.85 -4.40 5.09
CA VAL A 170 4.97 -4.47 3.63
C VAL A 170 3.70 -5.06 3.05
N SER A 171 3.18 -4.45 1.98
CA SER A 171 2.05 -4.97 1.21
C SER A 171 2.53 -5.77 0.00
N LEU A 172 2.34 -7.10 0.03
CA LEU A 172 2.76 -7.97 -1.07
C LEU A 172 1.80 -7.97 -2.26
N GLY A 173 0.58 -7.43 -2.09
CA GLY A 173 -0.41 -7.29 -3.16
C GLY A 173 -1.77 -7.87 -2.77
N ARG A 174 -2.62 -8.08 -3.78
CA ARG A 174 -3.97 -8.64 -3.59
C ARG A 174 -4.24 -9.83 -4.53
N ALA A 175 -5.13 -10.71 -4.09
CA ALA A 175 -5.44 -11.98 -4.73
C ALA A 175 -6.97 -12.19 -4.82
N ASP A 176 -7.38 -12.96 -5.84
CA ASP A 176 -8.78 -13.34 -6.06
C ASP A 176 -9.20 -14.49 -5.13
N SER A 177 -8.24 -15.23 -4.56
CA SER A 177 -8.48 -16.33 -3.65
C SER A 177 -7.50 -16.37 -2.47
N LEU A 178 -7.85 -17.10 -1.41
CA LEU A 178 -6.97 -17.33 -0.27
C LEU A 178 -5.70 -18.13 -0.64
N PRO A 179 -5.77 -19.24 -1.43
CA PRO A 179 -4.58 -19.94 -1.86
C PRO A 179 -3.61 -19.05 -2.65
N GLU A 180 -4.13 -18.23 -3.57
CA GLU A 180 -3.30 -17.28 -4.32
C GLU A 180 -2.64 -16.24 -3.39
N ALA A 181 -3.35 -15.73 -2.38
CA ALA A 181 -2.76 -14.86 -1.37
C ALA A 181 -1.65 -15.60 -0.58
N MET A 182 -1.83 -16.88 -0.26
CA MET A 182 -0.78 -17.67 0.39
C MET A 182 0.43 -17.87 -0.52
N GLU A 183 0.23 -18.06 -1.83
CA GLU A 183 1.32 -18.17 -2.80
C GLU A 183 2.12 -16.87 -2.95
N LEU A 184 1.49 -15.70 -2.82
CA LEU A 184 2.22 -14.43 -2.80
C LEU A 184 3.27 -14.39 -1.69
N LEU A 185 2.94 -14.91 -0.50
CA LEU A 185 3.88 -15.02 0.61
C LEU A 185 5.04 -15.98 0.28
N VAL A 186 4.72 -17.15 -0.29
CA VAL A 186 5.72 -18.15 -0.68
C VAL A 186 6.67 -17.58 -1.72
N LYS A 187 6.14 -16.90 -2.74
CA LYS A 187 6.94 -16.27 -3.79
C LYS A 187 7.90 -15.23 -3.21
N ALA A 188 7.42 -14.32 -2.37
CA ALA A 188 8.26 -13.30 -1.72
C ALA A 188 9.36 -13.93 -0.85
N SER A 189 9.01 -14.97 -0.10
CA SER A 189 9.99 -15.68 0.75
C SER A 189 11.06 -16.42 -0.06
N LEU A 190 10.72 -16.97 -1.23
CA LEU A 190 11.67 -17.70 -2.07
C LEU A 190 12.55 -16.76 -2.92
N SER A 191 11.99 -15.66 -3.42
CA SER A 191 12.76 -14.66 -4.18
C SER A 191 13.60 -13.76 -3.27
N GLY A 192 13.23 -13.63 -1.99
CA GLY A 192 13.78 -12.62 -1.10
C GLY A 192 13.30 -11.19 -1.43
N ASP A 193 12.35 -11.07 -2.35
CA ASP A 193 11.77 -9.78 -2.77
C ASP A 193 10.57 -9.44 -1.88
N TRP A 194 10.86 -8.70 -0.82
CA TRP A 194 9.87 -8.14 0.10
C TRP A 194 9.52 -6.70 -0.24
N LYS A 195 9.75 -6.24 -1.48
CA LYS A 195 9.52 -4.83 -1.87
C LYS A 195 10.22 -3.81 -0.97
N GLN A 196 11.32 -4.19 -0.33
CA GLN A 196 12.05 -3.30 0.58
C GLN A 196 12.56 -2.03 -0.12
N GLU A 197 12.91 -2.13 -1.40
CA GLU A 197 13.33 -0.99 -2.22
C GLU A 197 12.21 0.05 -2.41
N GLU A 198 10.95 -0.38 -2.53
CA GLU A 198 9.79 0.54 -2.62
C GLU A 198 9.65 1.39 -1.35
N HIS A 199 10.18 0.89 -0.23
CA HIS A 199 10.18 1.56 1.06
C HIS A 199 11.50 2.27 1.38
N GLY A 200 12.53 2.15 0.54
CA GLY A 200 13.87 2.67 0.82
C GLY A 200 14.68 1.85 1.82
N GLY A 201 14.25 0.61 2.10
CA GLY A 201 14.93 -0.32 2.98
C GLY A 201 15.94 -1.21 2.26
N TYR A 202 16.96 -1.67 2.98
CA TYR A 202 18.00 -2.58 2.49
C TYR A 202 17.70 -4.05 2.76
N GLY A 203 17.03 -4.34 3.88
CA GLY A 203 16.72 -5.70 4.31
C GLY A 203 15.38 -5.76 5.02
N PHE A 204 14.73 -6.92 4.95
CA PHE A 204 13.47 -7.17 5.65
C PHE A 204 13.49 -8.52 6.38
N GLU A 205 13.20 -8.48 7.68
CA GLU A 205 12.96 -9.65 8.50
C GLU A 205 11.46 -9.86 8.70
N PRO A 206 10.81 -10.75 7.92
CA PRO A 206 9.38 -11.00 8.04
C PRO A 206 9.04 -11.61 9.40
N HIS A 207 7.85 -11.34 9.93
CA HIS A 207 7.39 -11.88 11.21
C HIS A 207 5.99 -12.50 11.11
N ILE A 208 4.96 -11.67 10.91
CA ILE A 208 3.56 -12.14 10.81
C ILE A 208 2.99 -11.73 9.45
N ALA A 209 2.49 -12.72 8.71
CA ALA A 209 1.70 -12.53 7.51
C ALA A 209 0.23 -12.41 7.88
N THR A 210 -0.46 -11.39 7.35
CA THR A 210 -1.89 -11.14 7.57
C THR A 210 -2.59 -11.02 6.23
N ILE A 211 -3.56 -11.91 6.00
CA ILE A 211 -4.52 -11.80 4.90
C ILE A 211 -5.73 -11.03 5.40
N THR A 212 -6.09 -9.97 4.68
CA THR A 212 -7.28 -9.15 4.95
C THR A 212 -8.26 -9.20 3.79
N ASP A 213 -9.53 -8.99 4.06
CA ASP A 213 -10.53 -8.83 2.99
C ASP A 213 -10.59 -7.39 2.46
N ILE A 214 -11.51 -7.13 1.53
CA ILE A 214 -11.69 -5.80 0.94
C ILE A 214 -12.10 -4.72 1.95
N ALA A 215 -12.73 -5.12 3.07
CA ALA A 215 -13.08 -4.23 4.17
C ALA A 215 -11.96 -4.14 5.23
N ARG A 216 -10.75 -4.62 4.91
CA ARG A 216 -9.59 -4.68 5.81
C ARG A 216 -9.82 -5.50 7.08
N ARG A 217 -10.76 -6.46 7.04
CA ARG A 217 -10.98 -7.39 8.15
C ARG A 217 -10.00 -8.54 8.04
N VAL A 218 -9.40 -8.94 9.17
CA VAL A 218 -8.45 -10.07 9.21
C VAL A 218 -9.18 -11.36 8.87
N VAL A 219 -8.71 -12.04 7.83
CA VAL A 219 -9.22 -13.33 7.35
C VAL A 219 -8.38 -14.48 7.86
N LEU A 220 -7.06 -14.34 7.80
CA LEU A 220 -6.11 -15.36 8.20
C LEU A 220 -4.77 -14.72 8.58
N ARG A 221 -4.04 -15.34 9.51
CA ARG A 221 -2.66 -14.96 9.81
C ARG A 221 -1.76 -16.19 9.87
N GLY A 222 -0.49 -15.96 9.63
CA GLY A 222 0.54 -16.99 9.66
C GLY A 222 1.89 -16.45 10.10
N ASN A 223 2.80 -17.36 10.40
CA ASN A 223 4.21 -17.07 10.58
C ASN A 223 4.85 -16.87 9.21
N ALA A 224 5.33 -15.66 8.95
CA ALA A 224 5.91 -15.32 7.66
C ALA A 224 7.32 -15.92 7.47
N ARG A 225 8.01 -16.31 8.56
CA ARG A 225 9.34 -16.96 8.51
C ARG A 225 9.25 -18.44 8.20
N THR A 226 8.27 -19.13 8.80
CA THR A 226 8.07 -20.58 8.61
C THR A 226 7.04 -20.89 7.53
N LEU A 227 6.35 -19.88 6.99
CA LEU A 227 5.28 -20.03 6.01
C LEU A 227 4.11 -20.89 6.53
N GLU A 228 3.95 -20.97 7.85
CA GLU A 228 2.90 -21.72 8.50
C GLU A 228 1.70 -20.82 8.80
N TRP A 229 0.53 -21.22 8.31
CA TRP A 229 -0.73 -20.54 8.61
C TRP A 229 -1.38 -21.10 9.86
N ALA A 230 -1.88 -20.23 10.74
CA ALA A 230 -2.55 -20.67 11.96
C ALA A 230 -4.02 -21.00 11.70
N ALA A 231 -4.50 -22.09 12.29
CA ALA A 231 -5.93 -22.34 12.37
C ALA A 231 -6.59 -21.27 13.25
N PRO A 232 -7.73 -20.68 12.83
CA PRO A 232 -8.46 -19.71 13.64
C PRO A 232 -8.89 -20.33 14.97
N GLU A 233 -8.59 -19.66 16.08
CA GLU A 233 -9.04 -20.10 17.40
C GLU A 233 -10.53 -19.80 17.57
N THR A 234 -11.29 -20.75 18.12
CA THR A 234 -12.75 -20.63 18.28
C THR A 234 -13.19 -20.73 19.72
N ASP A 235 -12.34 -21.23 20.61
CA ASP A 235 -12.64 -21.39 22.03
C ASP A 235 -12.49 -20.06 22.79
N PRO A 236 -13.58 -19.52 23.38
CA PRO A 236 -13.50 -18.34 24.24
C PRO A 236 -12.50 -18.47 25.39
N ALA A 237 -12.37 -19.67 25.97
CA ALA A 237 -11.42 -19.91 27.06
C ALA A 237 -9.96 -19.94 26.55
N ALA A 238 -9.73 -20.28 25.28
CA ALA A 238 -8.42 -20.15 24.66
C ALA A 238 -8.07 -18.67 24.43
N PHE A 239 -9.02 -17.83 23.99
CA PHE A 239 -8.80 -16.39 23.86
C PHE A 239 -8.42 -15.73 25.18
N GLU A 240 -9.08 -16.07 26.29
CA GLU A 240 -8.71 -15.54 27.62
C GLU A 240 -7.29 -15.96 28.03
N ARG A 241 -6.93 -17.24 27.80
CA ARG A 241 -5.58 -17.75 28.09
C ARG A 241 -4.51 -17.07 27.23
N ILE A 242 -4.80 -16.87 25.95
CA ILE A 242 -3.93 -16.15 25.01
C ILE A 242 -3.73 -14.71 25.47
N ALA A 243 -4.81 -14.00 25.81
CA ALA A 243 -4.77 -12.62 26.30
C ALA A 243 -3.93 -12.50 27.60
N ALA A 244 -4.13 -13.42 28.55
CA ALA A 244 -3.35 -13.45 29.79
C ALA A 244 -1.86 -13.71 29.53
N LYS A 245 -1.52 -14.69 28.67
CA LYS A 245 -0.14 -15.00 28.32
C LYS A 245 0.54 -13.83 27.59
N LYS A 246 -0.18 -13.19 26.69
CA LYS A 246 0.28 -12.00 25.96
C LYS A 246 0.58 -10.84 26.91
N GLN A 247 -0.32 -10.59 27.86
CA GLN A 247 -0.12 -9.56 28.87
C GLN A 247 1.13 -9.84 29.72
N ALA A 248 1.32 -11.08 30.17
CA ALA A 248 2.51 -11.47 30.93
C ALA A 248 3.81 -11.28 30.13
N LEU A 249 3.83 -11.63 28.84
CA LEU A 249 4.99 -11.41 27.97
C LEU A 249 5.29 -9.91 27.78
N ARG A 250 4.25 -9.07 27.63
CA ARG A 250 4.42 -7.62 27.50
C ARG A 250 4.91 -6.97 28.78
N GLU A 251 4.45 -7.44 29.94
CA GLU A 251 4.94 -7.00 31.24
C GLU A 251 6.41 -7.38 31.44
N GLN A 252 6.79 -8.63 31.12
CA GLN A 252 8.19 -9.05 31.16
C GLN A 252 9.03 -8.22 30.19
N ALA A 253 8.54 -7.95 28.98
CA ALA A 253 9.23 -7.11 28.01
C ALA A 253 9.46 -5.68 28.53
N ALA A 254 8.48 -5.10 29.21
CA ALA A 254 8.61 -3.79 29.83
C ALA A 254 9.63 -3.81 30.98
N TYR A 255 9.63 -4.87 31.78
CA TYR A 255 10.62 -5.09 32.83
C TYR A 255 12.03 -5.17 32.24
N GLU A 256 12.29 -6.04 31.25
CA GLU A 256 13.59 -6.18 30.59
C GLU A 256 14.05 -4.86 29.94
N ALA A 257 13.13 -4.11 29.32
CA ALA A 257 13.45 -2.81 28.72
C ALA A 257 13.89 -1.77 29.77
N SER A 258 13.41 -1.87 31.01
CA SER A 258 13.84 -0.99 32.11
C SER A 258 15.25 -1.29 32.64
N TRP A 259 15.81 -2.44 32.26
CA TRP A 259 17.18 -2.88 32.58
C TRP A 259 18.12 -2.77 31.37
N ASP A 260 17.78 -1.94 30.37
CA ASP A 260 18.52 -1.77 29.10
C ASP A 260 18.67 -3.07 28.28
N SER A 261 17.88 -4.10 28.60
CA SER A 261 17.85 -5.40 27.91
C SER A 261 16.90 -5.33 26.70
N HIS A 262 17.13 -4.37 25.81
CA HIS A 262 16.23 -4.08 24.69
C HIS A 262 16.07 -5.24 23.69
N ALA A 263 17.11 -6.08 23.52
CA ALA A 263 17.04 -7.26 22.65
C ALA A 263 16.07 -8.31 23.22
N THR A 264 16.18 -8.63 24.51
CA THR A 264 15.28 -9.57 25.19
C THR A 264 13.85 -9.03 25.24
N ALA A 265 13.69 -7.75 25.61
CA ALA A 265 12.39 -7.09 25.59
C ALA A 265 11.71 -7.18 24.21
N ARG A 266 12.48 -7.04 23.14
CA ARG A 266 11.99 -7.17 21.77
C ARG A 266 11.56 -8.60 21.46
N GLN A 267 12.37 -9.60 21.78
CA GLN A 267 12.01 -11.00 21.55
C GLN A 267 10.70 -11.36 22.26
N LEU A 268 10.52 -10.91 23.50
CA LEU A 268 9.28 -11.12 24.27
C LEU A 268 8.05 -10.45 23.62
N ARG A 269 8.22 -9.27 23.01
CA ARG A 269 7.15 -8.61 22.24
C ARG A 269 6.80 -9.39 20.98
N LEU A 270 7.80 -9.87 20.24
CA LEU A 270 7.59 -10.71 19.06
C LEU A 270 6.87 -12.01 19.42
N GLU A 271 7.24 -12.65 20.52
CA GLU A 271 6.54 -13.83 21.06
C GLU A 271 5.10 -13.52 21.46
N ALA A 272 4.85 -12.33 22.04
CA ALA A 272 3.51 -11.89 22.41
C ALA A 272 2.63 -11.67 21.16
N ASP A 273 3.20 -11.11 20.10
CA ASP A 273 2.47 -10.86 18.84
C ASP A 273 2.20 -12.17 18.08
N MET A 274 3.09 -13.17 18.19
CA MET A 274 2.84 -14.51 17.64
C MET A 274 1.62 -15.21 18.26
N LEU A 275 1.19 -14.79 19.44
CA LEU A 275 -0.05 -15.31 20.05
C LEU A 275 -1.32 -14.77 19.37
N ASP A 276 -1.22 -13.67 18.62
CA ASP A 276 -2.36 -13.08 17.88
C ASP A 276 -2.58 -13.72 16.49
N VAL A 277 -1.75 -14.68 16.09
CA VAL A 277 -1.81 -15.28 14.75
C VAL A 277 -3.07 -16.14 14.61
N SER A 278 -3.63 -16.68 15.70
CA SER A 278 -4.92 -17.40 15.65
C SER A 278 -6.14 -16.47 15.72
N SER A 279 -5.95 -15.17 15.96
CA SER A 279 -7.04 -14.19 16.07
C SER A 279 -7.50 -13.73 14.68
N VAL A 280 -8.74 -14.09 14.34
CA VAL A 280 -9.39 -13.77 13.06
C VAL A 280 -10.71 -13.02 13.31
N HIS A 281 -11.13 -12.18 12.36
CA HIS A 281 -12.39 -11.46 12.49
C HIS A 281 -13.60 -12.41 12.52
N ALA A 282 -14.60 -12.12 13.36
CA ALA A 282 -15.74 -13.01 13.62
C ALA A 282 -16.51 -13.50 12.38
N VAL A 283 -16.56 -12.68 11.32
CA VAL A 283 -17.20 -13.02 10.02
C VAL A 283 -16.48 -14.17 9.29
N TRP A 284 -15.16 -14.27 9.47
CA TRP A 284 -14.31 -15.27 8.84
C TRP A 284 -14.06 -16.49 9.74
N LEU A 285 -14.45 -16.38 11.01
CA LEU A 285 -14.40 -17.47 11.97
C LEU A 285 -15.30 -18.63 11.49
N ASN A 286 -14.73 -19.83 11.32
CA ASN A 286 -15.39 -21.01 10.76
C ASN A 286 -15.91 -20.86 9.33
N HIS A 287 -15.42 -19.89 8.56
CA HIS A 287 -15.83 -19.74 7.17
C HIS A 287 -15.28 -20.90 6.31
N PRO A 288 -16.10 -21.56 5.47
CA PRO A 288 -15.69 -22.75 4.72
C PRO A 288 -14.48 -22.51 3.83
N HIS A 289 -14.39 -21.35 3.16
CA HIS A 289 -13.25 -21.02 2.32
C HIS A 289 -11.92 -20.94 3.09
N VAL A 290 -11.94 -20.55 4.37
CA VAL A 290 -10.73 -20.50 5.20
C VAL A 290 -10.29 -21.92 5.55
N ALA A 291 -11.22 -22.77 5.95
CA ALA A 291 -10.94 -24.18 6.25
C ALA A 291 -10.44 -24.95 5.00
N GLU A 292 -11.04 -24.69 3.84
CA GLU A 292 -10.64 -25.27 2.56
C GLU A 292 -9.23 -24.82 2.16
N ALA A 293 -8.94 -23.51 2.22
CA ALA A 293 -7.62 -22.98 1.90
C ALA A 293 -6.53 -23.54 2.81
N LEU A 294 -6.78 -23.65 4.12
CA LEU A 294 -5.83 -24.26 5.07
C LEU A 294 -5.59 -25.75 4.80
N ARG A 295 -6.61 -26.48 4.35
CA ARG A 295 -6.51 -27.90 4.00
C ARG A 295 -5.74 -28.13 2.70
N GLU A 296 -5.90 -27.23 1.74
CA GLU A 296 -5.26 -27.31 0.42
C GLU A 296 -3.86 -26.72 0.38
N TYR A 297 -3.51 -25.88 1.36
CA TYR A 297 -2.19 -25.30 1.46
C TYR A 297 -1.11 -26.38 1.58
N GLN A 298 -0.17 -26.37 0.63
CA GLN A 298 1.02 -27.22 0.65
C GLN A 298 2.24 -26.34 0.93
N HIS A 299 2.91 -26.64 2.04
CA HIS A 299 4.14 -25.95 2.40
C HIS A 299 5.20 -26.16 1.30
N PRO A 300 5.96 -25.13 0.89
CA PRO A 300 6.90 -25.23 -0.23
C PRO A 300 7.92 -26.35 -0.09
N SER A 301 8.36 -26.69 1.14
CA SER A 301 9.28 -27.82 1.38
C SER A 301 8.67 -29.22 1.12
N THR A 302 7.36 -29.31 0.95
CA THR A 302 6.64 -30.57 0.71
C THR A 302 6.10 -30.68 -0.72
N ARG A 303 6.31 -29.65 -1.55
CA ARG A 303 5.96 -29.68 -2.97
C ARG A 303 6.98 -30.58 -3.66
N LEU A 304 6.51 -31.59 -4.38
CA LEU A 304 7.37 -32.40 -5.23
C LEU A 304 7.97 -31.47 -6.29
N ASP A 305 9.28 -31.45 -6.35
CA ASP A 305 10.02 -30.71 -7.38
C ASP A 305 9.64 -31.32 -8.74
N GLU A 306 9.03 -30.53 -9.63
CA GLU A 306 8.68 -30.99 -11.00
C GLU A 306 9.94 -31.39 -11.81
N THR A 307 11.13 -31.07 -11.30
CA THR A 307 12.43 -31.50 -11.82
C THR A 307 12.75 -32.98 -11.55
N GLU A 308 12.16 -33.64 -10.54
CA GLU A 308 12.36 -35.08 -10.30
C GLU A 308 11.47 -35.99 -11.18
N ILE A 309 10.43 -35.44 -11.82
CA ILE A 309 9.50 -36.24 -12.63
C ILE A 309 10.07 -36.54 -14.03
N VAL A 310 11.08 -35.79 -14.49
CA VAL A 310 11.69 -35.98 -15.82
C VAL A 310 12.85 -36.99 -15.81
N GLU A 311 13.53 -37.22 -14.68
CA GLU A 311 14.61 -38.22 -14.59
C GLU A 311 14.11 -39.66 -14.34
N GLY A 312 12.80 -39.86 -14.10
CA GLY A 312 12.20 -41.18 -13.88
C GLY A 312 11.64 -41.89 -15.13
N MET A 313 11.73 -41.28 -16.32
CA MET A 313 11.14 -41.81 -17.56
C MET A 313 12.15 -42.10 -18.69
N GLU A 314 13.44 -42.26 -18.37
CA GLU A 314 14.40 -42.87 -19.29
C GLU A 314 15.02 -44.14 -18.66
N PHE A 315 14.38 -45.29 -18.89
CA PHE A 315 15.03 -46.61 -18.94
C PHE A 315 14.33 -47.51 -19.96
#